data_AF-A0A0F9LRI8-F1
#
_entry.id   AF-A0A0F9LRI8-F1
#
_cell.length_a   1.000
_cell.length_b   1.000
_cell.length_c   1.000
_cell.angle_alpha   90.00
_cell.angle_beta   90.00
_cell.angle_gamma   90.00
#
_symmetry.space_group_name_H-M   'P 1'
#
loop_
_entity.id
_entity.type
_entity.pdbx_description
1 polymer ?
#
loop_
_entity_poly.entity_id
_entity_poly.type
_entity_poly.pdbx_seq_one_letter_code
_entity_poly.pdbx_strand_id
1 'polypeptide(L)'
;DHDQIITIGGATAPTTTFSDMLWADTSVTPNVIKIRNADDSAFKALFSSDGQILTESGSTATPSHSFSGDTNTGASNPSSDTYVISTGGVENARFGTSEVVFNDASNDIDFRVESDANTHMLFVDAGNNRVGIGSVTATDGTLHIQTGSAGSVTAPAFADLAVFEDSTHSGIAILVPDASNAMLSLGSASNNNGARLVWNYDADTLELGTVKSTGKLVLVTGVGGTGLAIDASQRVGIGITSPTTSAKLEIDSTTGALLFPRMTTTQRNALTAVNGMQIYNSTDNQMQGYINGSWTAM
;
A
#
# COMPACT_ATOMS: atom_id res chain seq x y z
N ASP A 1 16.66 -43.79 -53.86
CA ASP A 1 17.91 -43.90 -53.12
C ASP A 1 18.50 -42.54 -52.79
N HIS A 2 18.13 -41.96 -51.65
CA HIS A 2 18.97 -41.02 -50.89
C HIS A 2 18.51 -41.06 -49.42
N ASP A 3 18.60 -42.26 -48.83
CA ASP A 3 18.39 -42.52 -47.40
C ASP A 3 19.64 -42.17 -46.59
N GLN A 4 20.06 -40.90 -46.59
CA GLN A 4 21.09 -40.43 -45.65
C GLN A 4 20.63 -39.14 -44.98
N ILE A 5 19.90 -39.33 -43.87
CA ILE A 5 19.34 -38.29 -42.99
C ILE A 5 20.43 -37.61 -42.13
N ILE A 6 21.66 -38.11 -42.10
CA ILE A 6 22.74 -37.62 -41.24
C ILE A 6 24.04 -37.52 -42.04
N THR A 7 24.54 -36.31 -42.25
CA THR A 7 25.91 -36.14 -42.75
C THR A 7 26.89 -36.31 -41.57
N ILE A 8 27.94 -37.10 -41.80
CA ILE A 8 29.06 -37.38 -40.88
C ILE A 8 29.59 -36.05 -40.32
N GLY A 9 29.76 -35.96 -38.99
CA GLY A 9 30.20 -34.72 -38.33
C GLY A 9 31.57 -34.22 -38.82
N GLY A 10 31.76 -32.90 -38.82
CA GLY A 10 33.01 -32.27 -39.25
C GLY A 10 33.03 -30.76 -39.03
N ALA A 11 34.22 -30.16 -39.08
CA ALA A 11 34.43 -28.74 -38.81
C ALA A 11 34.11 -27.80 -39.99
N THR A 12 33.77 -28.36 -41.16
CA THR A 12 33.38 -27.57 -42.34
C THR A 12 31.97 -27.97 -42.76
N ALA A 13 31.13 -26.95 -43.01
CA ALA A 13 29.75 -27.19 -43.42
C ALA A 13 29.70 -27.95 -44.77
N PRO A 14 28.74 -28.88 -44.95
CA PRO A 14 28.56 -29.58 -46.21
C PRO A 14 28.33 -28.59 -47.36
N THR A 15 28.98 -28.84 -48.51
CA THR A 15 28.86 -28.01 -49.71
C THR A 15 27.67 -28.38 -50.59
N THR A 16 27.22 -29.63 -50.52
CA THR A 16 25.94 -30.08 -51.08
C THR A 16 24.86 -30.01 -50.01
N THR A 17 23.85 -29.18 -50.22
CA THR A 17 22.80 -28.91 -49.23
C THR A 17 21.42 -29.23 -49.78
N PHE A 18 20.50 -29.49 -48.87
CA PHE A 18 19.06 -29.62 -49.11
C PHE A 18 18.33 -29.26 -47.82
N SER A 19 17.07 -28.83 -47.95
CA SER A 19 16.17 -28.54 -46.83
C SER A 19 16.17 -29.66 -45.79
N ASP A 20 16.14 -29.31 -44.51
CA ASP A 20 16.02 -30.22 -43.37
C ASP A 20 17.20 -31.20 -43.18
N MET A 21 18.32 -30.99 -43.88
CA MET A 21 19.53 -31.79 -43.71
C MET A 21 20.15 -31.60 -42.32
N LEU A 22 20.47 -32.70 -41.63
CA LEU A 22 21.18 -32.69 -40.36
C LEU A 22 22.71 -32.69 -40.54
N TRP A 23 23.41 -31.86 -39.76
CA TRP A 23 24.86 -31.79 -39.71
C TRP A 23 25.38 -31.65 -38.27
N ALA A 24 26.35 -32.48 -37.87
CA ALA A 24 27.07 -32.30 -36.62
C ALA A 24 28.30 -31.40 -36.85
N ASP A 25 28.20 -30.14 -36.44
CA ASP A 25 29.26 -29.15 -36.53
C ASP A 25 30.27 -29.33 -35.40
N THR A 26 31.50 -29.72 -35.76
CA THR A 26 32.61 -29.90 -34.80
C THR A 26 33.60 -28.73 -34.80
N SER A 27 33.25 -27.60 -35.43
CA SER A 27 34.10 -26.40 -35.45
C SER A 27 33.97 -25.55 -34.18
N VAL A 28 32.92 -25.80 -33.40
CA VAL A 28 32.59 -25.13 -32.14
C VAL A 28 32.76 -26.09 -30.97
N THR A 29 32.99 -25.56 -29.76
CA THR A 29 33.08 -26.37 -28.54
C THR A 29 32.10 -25.83 -27.50
N PRO A 30 31.11 -26.62 -27.05
CA PRO A 30 30.83 -28.00 -27.50
C PRO A 30 30.36 -28.10 -28.95
N ASN A 31 30.49 -29.29 -29.54
CA ASN A 31 30.02 -29.55 -30.91
C ASN A 31 28.50 -29.30 -30.97
N VAL A 32 27.95 -28.91 -32.12
CA VAL A 32 26.52 -28.59 -32.25
C VAL A 32 25.89 -29.39 -33.38
N ILE A 33 24.77 -30.04 -33.11
CA ILE A 33 23.91 -30.62 -34.13
C ILE A 33 23.05 -29.49 -34.72
N LYS A 34 23.09 -29.33 -36.05
CA LYS A 34 22.37 -28.32 -36.81
C LYS A 34 21.44 -28.95 -37.84
N ILE A 35 20.35 -28.25 -38.20
CA ILE A 35 19.45 -28.59 -39.31
C ILE A 35 19.45 -27.49 -40.36
N ARG A 36 19.40 -27.85 -41.63
CA ARG A 36 19.21 -26.90 -42.72
C ARG A 36 17.76 -26.41 -42.73
N ASN A 37 17.54 -25.09 -42.85
CA ASN A 37 16.20 -24.52 -42.89
C ASN A 37 15.41 -24.90 -44.17
N ALA A 38 14.09 -24.67 -44.13
CA ALA A 38 13.13 -25.09 -45.15
C ALA A 38 13.39 -24.51 -46.55
N ASP A 39 13.99 -23.33 -46.63
CA ASP A 39 14.37 -22.64 -47.86
C ASP A 39 15.80 -22.97 -48.33
N ASP A 40 16.48 -23.92 -47.68
CA ASP A 40 17.85 -24.34 -47.95
C ASP A 40 18.88 -23.19 -47.98
N SER A 41 18.69 -22.17 -47.14
CA SER A 41 19.55 -20.97 -47.10
C SER A 41 20.57 -20.97 -45.96
N ALA A 42 20.33 -21.68 -44.86
CA ALA A 42 21.19 -21.67 -43.67
C ALA A 42 21.05 -22.92 -42.79
N PHE A 43 22.13 -23.28 -42.07
CA PHE A 43 22.07 -24.26 -40.97
C PHE A 43 21.77 -23.57 -39.64
N LYS A 44 20.84 -24.13 -38.88
CA LYS A 44 20.38 -23.64 -37.58
C LYS A 44 20.70 -24.65 -36.49
N ALA A 45 21.19 -24.17 -35.35
CA ALA A 45 21.49 -25.04 -34.22
C ALA A 45 20.22 -25.71 -33.67
N LEU A 46 20.35 -26.95 -33.19
CA LEU A 46 19.29 -27.69 -32.50
C LEU A 46 19.76 -28.10 -31.10
N PHE A 47 20.91 -28.76 -31.00
CA PHE A 47 21.47 -29.26 -29.74
C PHE A 47 22.97 -29.04 -29.68
N SER A 48 23.47 -28.68 -28.51
CA SER A 48 24.86 -28.90 -28.12
C SER A 48 25.11 -30.39 -27.88
N SER A 49 26.32 -30.88 -28.18
CA SER A 49 26.76 -32.23 -27.84
C SER A 49 26.76 -32.51 -26.34
N ASP A 50 26.72 -31.45 -25.53
CA ASP A 50 26.66 -31.51 -24.08
C ASP A 50 25.21 -31.50 -23.54
N GLY A 51 24.21 -31.59 -24.43
CA GLY A 51 22.80 -31.77 -24.07
C GLY A 51 21.98 -30.49 -23.90
N GLN A 52 22.58 -29.31 -24.11
CA GLN A 52 21.84 -28.04 -24.15
C GLN A 52 21.01 -27.96 -25.45
N ILE A 53 19.74 -27.59 -25.33
CA ILE A 53 18.92 -27.20 -26.48
C ILE A 53 19.33 -25.78 -26.87
N LEU A 54 19.78 -25.61 -28.12
CA LEU A 54 20.21 -24.33 -28.66
C LEU A 54 19.18 -23.90 -29.70
N THR A 55 18.40 -22.86 -29.40
CA THR A 55 17.50 -22.23 -30.37
C THR A 55 18.05 -20.88 -30.79
N GLU A 56 17.65 -20.42 -31.98
CA GLU A 56 17.88 -19.03 -32.38
C GLU A 56 17.22 -18.07 -31.39
N SER A 57 17.69 -16.81 -31.34
CA SER A 57 16.97 -15.75 -30.65
C SER A 57 15.60 -15.53 -31.28
N GLY A 58 14.57 -15.45 -30.43
CA GLY A 58 13.21 -15.09 -30.84
C GLY A 58 12.89 -13.63 -30.55
N SER A 59 11.72 -13.19 -31.00
CA SER A 59 11.11 -11.91 -30.59
C SER A 59 9.73 -12.17 -29.99
N THR A 60 9.10 -11.14 -29.41
CA THR A 60 7.71 -11.21 -28.93
C THR A 60 6.74 -11.61 -30.05
N ALA A 61 6.96 -11.13 -31.29
CA ALA A 61 6.09 -11.43 -32.42
C ALA A 61 6.33 -12.83 -33.02
N THR A 62 7.56 -13.35 -32.90
CA THR A 62 7.98 -14.67 -33.40
C THR A 62 8.89 -15.35 -32.36
N PRO A 63 8.31 -15.95 -31.30
CA PRO A 63 9.10 -16.61 -30.27
C PRO A 63 9.89 -17.80 -30.81
N SER A 64 11.09 -18.04 -30.28
CA SER A 64 11.95 -19.15 -30.71
C SER A 64 11.41 -20.51 -30.29
N HIS A 65 10.65 -20.54 -29.20
CA HIS A 65 9.78 -21.64 -28.82
C HIS A 65 8.34 -21.18 -29.01
N SER A 66 7.61 -21.79 -29.94
CA SER A 66 6.21 -21.49 -30.25
C SER A 66 5.46 -22.76 -30.63
N PHE A 67 4.16 -22.64 -30.92
CA PHE A 67 3.31 -23.77 -31.27
C PHE A 67 2.98 -23.74 -32.77
N SER A 68 2.92 -24.89 -33.44
CA SER A 68 2.71 -24.95 -34.90
C SER A 68 1.38 -24.34 -35.38
N GLY A 69 0.39 -24.22 -34.48
CA GLY A 69 -0.89 -23.54 -34.74
C GLY A 69 -0.99 -22.14 -34.12
N ASP A 70 0.01 -21.71 -33.37
CA ASP A 70 0.06 -20.41 -32.69
C ASP A 70 1.53 -19.96 -32.59
N THR A 71 2.01 -19.35 -33.67
CA THR A 71 3.43 -19.01 -33.85
C THR A 71 3.83 -17.70 -33.18
N ASN A 72 2.90 -16.97 -32.55
CA ASN A 72 3.16 -15.73 -31.84
C ASN A 72 2.94 -15.87 -30.31
N THR A 73 2.68 -17.08 -29.82
CA THR A 73 2.66 -17.42 -28.39
C THR A 73 3.84 -18.33 -28.05
N GLY A 74 4.58 -17.99 -27.01
CA GLY A 74 5.66 -18.83 -26.49
C GLY A 74 6.78 -18.06 -25.80
N ALA A 75 8.00 -18.58 -25.91
CA ALA A 75 9.18 -18.05 -25.21
C ALA A 75 10.27 -17.57 -26.17
N SER A 76 10.93 -16.47 -25.82
CA SER A 76 11.97 -15.85 -26.63
C SER A 76 13.13 -15.29 -25.80
N ASN A 77 14.22 -14.96 -26.48
CA ASN A 77 15.40 -14.30 -25.92
C ASN A 77 15.79 -13.15 -26.87
N PRO A 78 15.09 -12.00 -26.81
CA PRO A 78 15.23 -10.91 -27.79
C PRO A 78 16.53 -10.10 -27.66
N SER A 79 17.22 -10.19 -26.52
CA SER A 79 18.50 -9.53 -26.24
C SER A 79 19.33 -10.38 -25.27
N SER A 80 20.65 -10.25 -25.26
CA SER A 80 21.51 -11.00 -24.32
C SER A 80 20.99 -10.97 -22.88
N ASP A 81 21.09 -12.10 -22.20
CA ASP A 81 20.70 -12.30 -20.80
C ASP A 81 19.23 -11.98 -20.49
N THR A 82 18.34 -12.24 -21.44
CA THR A 82 16.88 -12.12 -21.24
C THR A 82 16.13 -13.41 -21.55
N TYR A 83 15.01 -13.60 -20.87
CA TYR A 83 14.02 -14.61 -21.22
C TYR A 83 12.64 -13.97 -21.17
N VAL A 84 11.86 -14.10 -22.23
CA VAL A 84 10.57 -13.41 -22.40
C VAL A 84 9.48 -14.43 -22.68
N ILE A 85 8.37 -14.30 -21.96
CA ILE A 85 7.12 -15.03 -22.21
C ILE A 85 6.15 -14.10 -22.92
N SER A 86 5.54 -14.58 -24.00
CA SER A 86 4.62 -13.81 -24.82
C SER A 86 3.41 -14.63 -25.24
N THR A 87 2.26 -13.98 -25.34
CA THR A 87 1.00 -14.56 -25.83
C THR A 87 0.43 -13.66 -26.92
N GLY A 88 0.08 -14.22 -28.08
CA GLY A 88 -0.55 -13.45 -29.15
C GLY A 88 0.31 -12.31 -29.68
N GLY A 89 1.65 -12.41 -29.60
CA GLY A 89 2.57 -11.35 -30.00
C GLY A 89 2.77 -10.24 -28.95
N VAL A 90 2.23 -10.40 -27.74
CA VAL A 90 2.32 -9.43 -26.65
C VAL A 90 3.17 -10.01 -25.52
N GLU A 91 4.10 -9.21 -25.00
CA GLU A 91 4.95 -9.60 -23.87
C GLU A 91 4.15 -9.60 -22.57
N ASN A 92 4.17 -10.72 -21.83
CA ASN A 92 3.56 -10.82 -20.51
C ASN A 92 4.61 -10.61 -19.40
N ALA A 93 5.79 -11.21 -19.55
CA ALA A 93 6.86 -11.14 -18.56
C ALA A 93 8.25 -11.23 -19.21
N ARG A 94 9.18 -10.42 -18.71
CA ARG A 94 10.61 -10.43 -19.04
C ARG A 94 11.40 -10.77 -17.79
N PHE A 95 12.27 -11.77 -17.89
CA PHE A 95 13.24 -12.15 -16.87
C PHE A 95 14.61 -11.67 -17.35
N GLY A 96 15.16 -10.66 -16.69
CA GLY A 96 16.51 -10.15 -16.95
C GLY A 96 17.47 -10.53 -15.83
N THR A 97 18.68 -9.98 -15.89
CA THR A 97 19.71 -10.20 -14.87
C THR A 97 19.49 -9.40 -13.59
N SER A 98 18.75 -8.29 -13.68
CA SER A 98 18.58 -7.33 -12.58
C SER A 98 17.17 -7.32 -11.98
N GLU A 99 16.17 -7.70 -12.77
CA GLU A 99 14.77 -7.73 -12.36
C GLU A 99 13.95 -8.70 -13.24
N VAL A 100 12.75 -9.01 -12.75
CA VAL A 100 11.69 -9.63 -13.55
C VAL A 100 10.58 -8.60 -13.65
N VAL A 101 10.26 -8.20 -14.87
CA VAL A 101 9.20 -7.22 -15.14
C VAL A 101 8.02 -7.95 -15.74
N PHE A 102 6.88 -7.89 -15.07
CA PHE A 102 5.59 -8.24 -15.66
C PHE A 102 5.06 -6.99 -16.36
N ASN A 103 4.59 -7.15 -17.60
CA ASN A 103 4.03 -6.05 -18.39
C ASN A 103 5.00 -4.88 -18.68
N ASP A 104 6.26 -5.15 -19.02
CA ASP A 104 7.28 -4.15 -19.37
C ASP A 104 6.86 -3.24 -20.55
N ALA A 105 6.13 -3.82 -21.51
CA ALA A 105 5.60 -3.11 -22.67
C ALA A 105 4.43 -2.15 -22.34
N SER A 106 4.03 -2.03 -21.07
CA SER A 106 2.97 -1.13 -20.59
C SER A 106 1.61 -1.37 -21.28
N ASN A 107 1.32 -2.62 -21.65
CA ASN A 107 0.00 -2.99 -22.15
C ASN A 107 -1.01 -3.01 -20.99
N ASP A 108 -2.31 -2.98 -21.27
CA ASP A 108 -3.32 -3.18 -20.24
C ASP A 108 -3.45 -4.68 -19.91
N ILE A 109 -2.48 -5.19 -19.15
CA ILE A 109 -2.40 -6.59 -18.72
C ILE A 109 -2.36 -6.61 -17.19
N ASP A 110 -3.46 -7.06 -16.60
CA ASP A 110 -3.53 -7.25 -15.17
C ASP A 110 -2.61 -8.38 -14.69
N PHE A 111 -2.08 -8.23 -13.47
CA PHE A 111 -1.37 -9.31 -12.76
C PHE A 111 -2.19 -9.77 -11.56
N ARG A 112 -2.38 -11.07 -11.42
CA ARG A 112 -3.26 -11.67 -10.42
C ARG A 112 -2.58 -12.83 -9.73
N VAL A 113 -2.63 -12.82 -8.40
CA VAL A 113 -2.26 -13.95 -7.54
C VAL A 113 -3.51 -14.41 -6.79
N GLU A 114 -3.84 -15.68 -6.93
CA GLU A 114 -5.02 -16.29 -6.33
C GLU A 114 -4.71 -16.97 -4.99
N SER A 115 -5.75 -17.20 -4.18
CA SER A 115 -5.75 -18.08 -3.01
C SER A 115 -6.93 -19.05 -3.14
N ASP A 116 -7.02 -20.08 -2.28
CA ASP A 116 -8.09 -21.08 -2.33
C ASP A 116 -9.52 -20.48 -2.36
N ALA A 117 -9.71 -19.31 -1.74
CA ALA A 117 -11.02 -18.66 -1.60
C ALA A 117 -11.16 -17.32 -2.35
N ASN A 118 -10.08 -16.76 -2.90
CA ASN A 118 -10.11 -15.45 -3.56
C ASN A 118 -9.35 -15.48 -4.88
N THR A 119 -10.04 -15.11 -5.95
CA THR A 119 -9.47 -14.99 -7.30
C THR A 119 -8.55 -13.78 -7.48
N HIS A 120 -8.42 -12.90 -6.49
CA HIS A 120 -7.66 -11.64 -6.60
C HIS A 120 -6.88 -11.27 -5.34
N MET A 121 -6.34 -12.25 -4.61
CA MET A 121 -5.68 -12.02 -3.32
C MET A 121 -4.58 -10.94 -3.39
N LEU A 122 -3.79 -10.91 -4.47
CA LEU A 122 -3.02 -9.74 -4.88
C LEU A 122 -3.35 -9.43 -6.35
N PHE A 123 -3.73 -8.21 -6.64
CA PHE A 123 -4.14 -7.80 -7.98
C PHE A 123 -3.51 -6.45 -8.34
N VAL A 124 -2.84 -6.40 -9.49
CA VAL A 124 -2.40 -5.16 -10.11
C VAL A 124 -3.32 -4.88 -11.28
N ASP A 125 -4.08 -3.80 -11.17
CA ASP A 125 -4.91 -3.24 -12.24
C ASP A 125 -4.04 -2.28 -13.06
N ALA A 126 -3.59 -2.74 -14.22
CA ALA A 126 -2.66 -1.99 -15.06
C ALA A 126 -3.34 -0.76 -15.67
N GLY A 127 -4.59 -0.89 -16.13
CA GLY A 127 -5.36 0.19 -16.74
C GLY A 127 -5.65 1.36 -15.79
N ASN A 128 -5.87 1.08 -14.50
CA ASN A 128 -6.15 2.11 -13.50
C ASN A 128 -4.94 2.52 -12.64
N ASN A 129 -3.79 1.84 -12.78
CA ASN A 129 -2.57 2.04 -11.99
C ASN A 129 -2.77 1.82 -10.48
N ARG A 130 -3.43 0.71 -10.11
CA ARG A 130 -3.82 0.43 -8.72
C ARG A 130 -3.48 -0.99 -8.30
N VAL A 131 -3.35 -1.20 -7.00
CA VAL A 131 -3.11 -2.50 -6.38
C VAL A 131 -4.24 -2.83 -5.40
N GLY A 132 -4.88 -3.97 -5.62
CA GLY A 132 -5.86 -4.57 -4.72
C GLY A 132 -5.26 -5.73 -3.92
N ILE A 133 -5.68 -5.87 -2.65
CA ILE A 133 -5.42 -7.04 -1.82
C ILE A 133 -6.76 -7.58 -1.28
N GLY A 134 -7.06 -8.86 -1.54
CA GLY A 134 -8.32 -9.51 -1.16
C GLY A 134 -9.31 -9.65 -2.32
N SER A 135 -10.62 -9.65 -2.05
CA SER A 135 -11.63 -9.86 -3.12
C SER A 135 -11.92 -8.59 -3.95
N VAL A 136 -10.88 -7.80 -4.24
CA VAL A 136 -10.99 -6.48 -4.86
C VAL A 136 -10.94 -6.59 -6.38
N THR A 137 -12.09 -6.38 -7.03
CA THR A 137 -12.18 -6.30 -8.49
C THR A 137 -12.25 -4.86 -9.00
N ALA A 138 -12.50 -3.89 -8.11
CA ALA A 138 -12.45 -2.47 -8.37
C ALA A 138 -11.85 -1.77 -7.14
N THR A 139 -10.72 -1.11 -7.32
CA THR A 139 -9.98 -0.47 -6.23
C THR A 139 -10.41 0.99 -6.08
N ASP A 140 -10.79 1.44 -4.89
CA ASP A 140 -11.20 2.84 -4.64
C ASP A 140 -10.03 3.79 -4.35
N GLY A 141 -8.84 3.24 -4.11
CA GLY A 141 -7.59 3.98 -3.89
C GLY A 141 -6.41 3.37 -4.65
N THR A 142 -5.21 3.94 -4.49
CA THR A 142 -3.98 3.37 -5.10
C THR A 142 -3.68 1.98 -4.53
N LEU A 143 -3.77 1.84 -3.20
CA LEU A 143 -3.80 0.57 -2.50
C LEU A 143 -5.20 0.37 -1.91
N HIS A 144 -5.90 -0.70 -2.31
CA HIS A 144 -7.18 -1.07 -1.71
C HIS A 144 -7.08 -2.45 -1.06
N ILE A 145 -7.29 -2.52 0.26
CA ILE A 145 -7.33 -3.76 1.03
C ILE A 145 -8.79 -4.01 1.40
N GLN A 146 -9.37 -5.09 0.87
CA GLN A 146 -10.79 -5.39 1.03
C GLN A 146 -11.01 -6.85 1.46
N THR A 147 -11.73 -7.03 2.57
CA THR A 147 -12.19 -8.35 3.05
C THR A 147 -13.69 -8.57 2.87
N GLY A 148 -14.42 -7.52 2.52
CA GLY A 148 -15.82 -7.53 2.10
C GLY A 148 -16.25 -6.14 1.65
N SER A 149 -17.33 -6.04 0.87
CA SER A 149 -17.82 -4.73 0.41
C SER A 149 -18.64 -4.02 1.49
N ALA A 150 -18.34 -2.75 1.72
CA ALA A 150 -19.11 -1.79 2.52
C ALA A 150 -20.33 -1.23 1.75
N GLY A 151 -20.58 -1.69 0.52
CA GLY A 151 -21.64 -1.21 -0.37
C GLY A 151 -21.12 -0.26 -1.45
N SER A 152 -22.01 0.57 -2.00
CA SER A 152 -21.63 1.59 -2.99
C SER A 152 -20.98 2.78 -2.29
N VAL A 153 -19.66 2.77 -2.20
CA VAL A 153 -18.85 3.83 -1.57
C VAL A 153 -17.87 4.43 -2.59
N THR A 154 -17.38 5.63 -2.31
CA THR A 154 -16.28 6.24 -3.06
C THR A 154 -15.33 6.82 -2.02
N ALA A 155 -14.06 6.41 -2.07
CA ALA A 155 -13.06 6.91 -1.14
C ALA A 155 -12.90 8.44 -1.25
N PRO A 156 -12.63 9.13 -0.12
CA PRO A 156 -12.42 10.57 -0.14
C PRO A 156 -11.13 10.94 -0.88
N ALA A 157 -11.23 11.78 -1.91
CA ALA A 157 -10.12 12.15 -2.81
C ALA A 157 -8.89 12.82 -2.15
N PHE A 158 -8.97 13.20 -0.87
CA PHE A 158 -7.84 13.76 -0.11
C PHE A 158 -7.18 12.74 0.83
N ALA A 159 -7.70 11.51 0.90
CA ALA A 159 -7.24 10.46 1.81
C ALA A 159 -7.45 9.04 1.21
N ASP A 160 -7.19 8.89 -0.09
CA ASP A 160 -7.44 7.67 -0.89
C ASP A 160 -6.16 6.92 -1.30
N LEU A 161 -4.99 7.26 -0.74
CA LEU A 161 -3.76 6.51 -1.03
C LEU A 161 -3.89 5.04 -0.63
N ALA A 162 -4.41 4.79 0.59
CA ALA A 162 -4.69 3.46 1.12
C ALA A 162 -6.12 3.42 1.66
N VAL A 163 -6.92 2.51 1.11
CA VAL A 163 -8.31 2.28 1.51
C VAL A 163 -8.40 0.90 2.18
N PHE A 164 -9.06 0.85 3.34
CA PHE A 164 -9.31 -0.38 4.08
C PHE A 164 -10.82 -0.57 4.19
N GLU A 165 -11.35 -1.66 3.64
CA GLU A 165 -12.79 -1.89 3.51
C GLU A 165 -13.18 -3.29 4.01
N ASP A 166 -14.33 -3.35 4.70
CA ASP A 166 -14.98 -4.59 5.12
C ASP A 166 -16.51 -4.41 5.12
N SER A 167 -17.25 -5.53 5.08
CA SER A 167 -18.72 -5.53 5.13
C SER A 167 -19.30 -5.38 6.55
N THR A 168 -18.47 -5.51 7.59
CA THR A 168 -18.87 -5.43 9.00
C THR A 168 -18.07 -4.35 9.74
N HIS A 169 -16.75 -4.53 9.84
CA HIS A 169 -15.85 -3.64 10.57
C HIS A 169 -14.52 -3.58 9.83
N SER A 170 -14.16 -2.38 9.37
CA SER A 170 -12.80 -2.10 8.89
C SER A 170 -11.94 -1.59 10.04
N GLY A 171 -10.65 -1.93 10.04
CA GLY A 171 -9.74 -1.53 11.10
C GLY A 171 -8.27 -1.65 10.73
N ILE A 172 -7.43 -1.01 11.53
CA ILE A 172 -5.97 -1.07 11.44
C ILE A 172 -5.45 -1.35 12.85
N ALA A 173 -4.78 -2.48 13.04
CA ALA A 173 -4.10 -2.81 14.29
C ALA A 173 -2.62 -2.42 14.20
N ILE A 174 -2.13 -1.66 15.19
CA ILE A 174 -0.71 -1.32 15.34
C ILE A 174 -0.25 -1.91 16.67
N LEU A 175 0.49 -3.02 16.61
CA LEU A 175 0.91 -3.77 17.79
C LEU A 175 2.43 -3.73 17.92
N VAL A 176 2.90 -3.47 19.13
CA VAL A 176 4.32 -3.40 19.50
C VAL A 176 4.52 -4.06 20.87
N PRO A 177 5.76 -4.45 21.25
CA PRO A 177 6.06 -4.89 22.60
C PRO A 177 5.77 -3.81 23.66
N ASP A 178 5.48 -4.20 24.90
CA ASP A 178 5.05 -3.34 26.01
C ASP A 178 5.91 -2.09 26.23
N ALA A 179 7.24 -2.23 26.11
CA ALA A 179 8.20 -1.14 26.27
C ALA A 179 8.27 -0.17 25.07
N SER A 180 7.37 -0.28 24.09
CA SER A 180 7.41 0.46 22.83
C SER A 180 6.11 1.25 22.56
N ASN A 181 6.23 2.23 21.67
CA ASN A 181 5.11 3.06 21.23
C ASN A 181 4.43 2.45 19.99
N ALA A 182 3.13 2.17 20.07
CA ALA A 182 2.30 2.00 18.88
C ALA A 182 1.83 3.39 18.43
N MET A 183 2.02 3.75 17.17
CA MET A 183 1.83 5.14 16.72
C MET A 183 1.23 5.26 15.32
N LEU A 184 0.31 6.22 15.17
CA LEU A 184 0.05 6.88 13.90
C LEU A 184 0.74 8.25 13.91
N SER A 185 1.63 8.50 12.94
CA SER A 185 2.42 9.74 12.82
C SER A 185 1.99 10.53 11.59
N LEU A 186 1.90 11.85 11.73
CA LEU A 186 1.57 12.80 10.67
C LEU A 186 2.72 13.79 10.52
N GLY A 187 3.18 13.99 9.28
CA GLY A 187 4.34 14.85 8.99
C GLY A 187 4.22 15.59 7.66
N SER A 188 5.24 16.38 7.37
CA SER A 188 5.44 17.10 6.12
C SER A 188 6.93 17.08 5.74
N ALA A 189 7.27 17.54 4.54
CA ALA A 189 8.65 17.55 4.05
C ALA A 189 9.66 18.25 4.97
N SER A 190 9.22 19.25 5.74
CA SER A 190 10.06 20.00 6.69
C SER A 190 9.93 19.54 8.15
N ASN A 191 8.96 18.67 8.46
CA ASN A 191 8.81 18.05 9.78
C ASN A 191 8.09 16.71 9.64
N ASN A 192 8.87 15.63 9.59
CA ASN A 192 8.35 14.27 9.42
C ASN A 192 7.61 13.71 10.66
N ASN A 193 7.50 14.48 11.74
CA ASN A 193 6.76 14.15 12.94
C ASN A 193 6.08 15.41 13.49
N GLY A 194 5.07 15.91 12.79
CA GLY A 194 4.34 17.13 13.14
C GLY A 194 3.27 16.89 14.21
N ALA A 195 2.58 15.74 14.17
CA ALA A 195 1.55 15.34 15.12
C ALA A 195 1.43 13.81 15.20
N ARG A 196 0.86 13.29 16.29
CA ARG A 196 0.76 11.86 16.54
C ARG A 196 -0.42 11.45 17.41
N LEU A 197 -0.80 10.19 17.25
CA LEU A 197 -1.59 9.39 18.18
C LEU A 197 -0.70 8.23 18.65
N VAL A 198 -0.45 8.11 19.95
CA VAL A 198 0.49 7.13 20.51
C VAL A 198 -0.12 6.38 21.68
N TRP A 199 0.02 5.06 21.67
CA TRP A 199 -0.18 4.21 22.84
C TRP A 199 1.17 3.71 23.36
N ASN A 200 1.35 3.77 24.68
CA ASN A 200 2.48 3.16 25.38
C ASN A 200 1.97 2.43 26.63
N TYR A 201 2.26 1.14 26.72
CA TYR A 201 1.82 0.28 27.81
C TYR A 201 2.56 0.59 29.11
N ASP A 202 3.90 0.58 29.11
CA ASP A 202 4.71 0.81 30.32
C ASP A 202 4.51 2.21 30.93
N ALA A 203 4.17 3.20 30.10
CA ALA A 203 3.88 4.56 30.55
C ALA A 203 2.40 4.76 30.94
N ASP A 204 1.53 3.78 30.73
CA ASP A 204 0.08 3.89 30.93
C ASP A 204 -0.55 5.10 30.20
N THR A 205 -0.06 5.42 29.00
CA THR A 205 -0.47 6.64 28.28
C THR A 205 -1.03 6.41 26.89
N LEU A 206 -2.13 7.13 26.63
CA LEU A 206 -2.59 7.49 25.30
C LEU A 206 -2.26 8.97 25.05
N GLU A 207 -1.42 9.26 24.08
CA GLU A 207 -1.06 10.62 23.67
C GLU A 207 -1.75 10.99 22.37
N LEU A 208 -2.53 12.08 22.37
CA LEU A 208 -3.04 12.75 21.17
C LEU A 208 -2.49 14.17 21.16
N GLY A 209 -1.65 14.51 20.18
CA GLY A 209 -1.05 15.85 20.20
C GLY A 209 -0.18 16.22 19.00
N THR A 210 0.29 17.46 19.04
CA THR A 210 1.25 18.00 18.08
C THR A 210 2.66 17.97 18.66
N VAL A 211 3.63 17.57 17.85
CA VAL A 211 5.06 17.61 18.19
C VAL A 211 5.69 18.91 17.70
N LYS A 212 5.09 19.59 16.71
CA LYS A 212 5.50 20.94 16.30
C LYS A 212 5.30 21.93 17.45
N SER A 213 6.32 22.72 17.77
CA SER A 213 6.31 23.67 18.91
C SER A 213 5.24 24.77 18.84
N THR A 214 4.71 25.06 17.65
CA THR A 214 3.59 25.99 17.45
C THR A 214 2.28 25.28 17.12
N GLY A 215 2.28 23.95 17.20
CA GLY A 215 1.13 23.11 16.93
C GLY A 215 0.01 23.34 17.94
N LYS A 216 -1.21 23.04 17.51
CA LYS A 216 -2.40 23.11 18.33
C LYS A 216 -3.21 21.84 18.10
N LEU A 217 -3.76 21.27 19.17
CA LEU A 217 -4.80 20.25 19.05
C LEU A 217 -6.14 20.96 18.91
N VAL A 218 -6.89 20.67 17.86
CA VAL A 218 -8.23 21.25 17.63
C VAL A 218 -9.22 20.12 17.38
N LEU A 219 -10.25 20.06 18.21
CA LEU A 219 -11.40 19.17 18.04
C LEU A 219 -12.50 19.95 17.31
N VAL A 220 -12.72 19.57 16.05
CA VAL A 220 -13.68 20.23 15.15
C VAL A 220 -15.03 19.52 15.25
N THR A 221 -16.11 20.30 15.35
CA THR A 221 -17.49 19.80 15.40
C THR A 221 -18.38 20.67 14.51
N GLY A 222 -19.45 20.11 13.93
CA GLY A 222 -20.44 20.88 13.16
C GLY A 222 -19.83 21.67 11.99
N VAL A 223 -19.51 20.97 10.89
CA VAL A 223 -19.02 21.53 9.60
C VAL A 223 -17.98 22.65 9.76
N GLY A 224 -16.89 22.36 10.50
CA GLY A 224 -15.74 23.27 10.62
C GLY A 224 -15.76 24.19 11.85
N GLY A 225 -16.77 24.13 12.72
CA GLY A 225 -16.77 24.85 13.99
C GLY A 225 -15.67 24.35 14.94
N THR A 226 -14.94 25.27 15.58
CA THR A 226 -14.00 24.91 16.66
C THR A 226 -14.79 24.59 17.92
N GLY A 227 -14.79 23.32 18.34
CA GLY A 227 -15.37 22.92 19.63
C GLY A 227 -14.42 23.20 20.78
N LEU A 228 -13.31 22.44 20.81
CA LEU A 228 -12.25 22.52 21.82
C LEU A 228 -10.90 22.73 21.12
N ALA A 229 -10.05 23.60 21.66
CA ALA A 229 -8.66 23.71 21.23
C ALA A 229 -7.71 23.71 22.44
N ILE A 230 -6.53 23.12 22.25
CA ILE A 230 -5.38 23.23 23.15
C ILE A 230 -4.22 23.78 22.34
N ASP A 231 -3.72 24.95 22.73
CA ASP A 231 -2.59 25.57 22.03
C ASP A 231 -1.22 25.14 22.56
N ALA A 232 -0.16 25.60 21.89
CA ALA A 232 1.22 25.33 22.26
C ALA A 232 1.61 25.80 23.67
N SER A 233 0.87 26.74 24.26
CA SER A 233 1.06 27.21 25.65
C SER A 233 0.21 26.42 26.66
N GLN A 234 -0.39 25.31 26.22
CA GLN A 234 -1.27 24.42 26.97
C GLN A 234 -2.49 25.16 27.53
N ARG A 235 -3.04 26.11 26.76
CA ARG A 235 -4.28 26.81 27.11
C ARG A 235 -5.45 26.13 26.42
N VAL A 236 -6.53 25.92 27.15
CA VAL A 236 -7.77 25.33 26.66
C VAL A 236 -8.72 26.44 26.22
N GLY A 237 -9.16 26.38 24.98
CA GLY A 237 -10.23 27.22 24.45
C GLY A 237 -11.46 26.38 24.13
N ILE A 238 -12.64 26.88 24.51
CA ILE A 238 -13.94 26.35 24.08
C ILE A 238 -14.58 27.40 23.19
N GLY A 239 -14.82 27.08 21.91
CA GLY A 239 -15.28 28.05 20.90
C GLY A 239 -14.17 28.96 20.33
N ILE A 240 -12.94 28.88 20.85
CA ILE A 240 -11.80 29.73 20.45
C ILE A 240 -10.51 28.91 20.32
N THR A 241 -9.67 29.23 19.32
CA THR A 241 -8.41 28.49 19.03
C THR A 241 -7.16 29.14 19.61
N SER A 242 -7.27 30.36 20.10
CA SER A 242 -6.18 31.15 20.68
C SER A 242 -6.73 31.86 21.92
N PRO A 243 -6.78 31.18 23.08
CA PRO A 243 -7.13 31.84 24.33
C PRO A 243 -6.25 33.08 24.58
N THR A 244 -6.66 33.94 25.49
CA THR A 244 -5.92 35.12 25.95
C THR A 244 -4.73 34.69 26.82
N THR A 245 -3.62 35.46 26.81
CA THR A 245 -2.32 35.06 27.42
C THR A 245 -2.38 34.73 28.91
N SER A 246 -3.35 35.28 29.63
CA SER A 246 -3.55 35.04 31.07
C SER A 246 -4.61 33.98 31.38
N ALA A 247 -5.29 33.42 30.37
CA ALA A 247 -6.34 32.42 30.55
C ALA A 247 -5.78 31.01 30.28
N LYS A 248 -5.87 30.11 31.28
CA LYS A 248 -5.63 28.67 31.05
C LYS A 248 -6.86 27.95 30.51
N LEU A 249 -8.04 28.45 30.82
CA LEU A 249 -9.31 28.08 30.20
C LEU A 249 -10.02 29.35 29.75
N GLU A 250 -10.46 29.40 28.50
CA GLU A 250 -11.32 30.44 27.96
C GLU A 250 -12.53 29.82 27.27
N ILE A 251 -13.71 30.36 27.55
CA ILE A 251 -14.97 29.96 26.92
C ILE A 251 -15.45 31.17 26.14
N ASP A 252 -15.40 31.09 24.81
CA ASP A 252 -15.93 32.10 23.90
C ASP A 252 -17.30 31.65 23.40
N SER A 253 -18.34 32.34 23.83
CA SER A 253 -19.72 32.02 23.45
C SER A 253 -20.63 33.24 23.57
N THR A 254 -21.54 33.38 22.61
CA THR A 254 -22.64 34.36 22.64
C THR A 254 -23.99 33.71 22.89
N THR A 255 -24.05 32.38 22.92
CA THR A 255 -25.28 31.58 22.99
C THR A 255 -25.33 30.63 24.19
N GLY A 256 -24.22 30.46 24.91
CA GLY A 256 -24.11 29.63 26.10
C GLY A 256 -23.27 30.29 27.20
N ALA A 257 -23.34 29.72 28.40
CA ALA A 257 -22.57 30.14 29.57
C ALA A 257 -21.96 28.93 30.27
N LEU A 258 -20.97 29.16 31.16
CA LEU A 258 -20.47 28.14 32.06
C LEU A 258 -21.57 27.71 33.04
N LEU A 259 -21.93 26.44 33.03
CA LEU A 259 -22.84 25.86 34.02
C LEU A 259 -22.03 25.18 35.13
N PHE A 260 -22.01 25.77 36.32
CA PHE A 260 -21.41 25.16 37.49
C PHE A 260 -22.17 23.90 37.94
N PRO A 261 -21.51 22.95 38.62
CA PRO A 261 -22.20 21.81 39.23
C PRO A 261 -23.35 22.26 40.14
N ARG A 262 -24.52 21.65 39.98
CA ARG A 262 -25.73 21.97 40.74
C ARG A 262 -26.06 20.84 41.69
N MET A 263 -26.19 21.13 42.97
CA MET A 263 -26.36 20.10 43.99
C MET A 263 -27.06 20.64 45.24
N THR A 264 -27.71 19.76 46.00
CA THR A 264 -28.28 20.09 47.31
C THR A 264 -27.20 20.28 48.37
N THR A 265 -27.55 20.90 49.51
CA THR A 265 -26.65 21.01 50.67
C THR A 265 -26.08 19.66 51.11
N THR A 266 -26.90 18.61 51.11
CA THR A 266 -26.47 17.25 51.48
C THR A 266 -25.46 16.68 50.49
N GLN A 267 -25.71 16.79 49.19
CA GLN A 267 -24.78 16.31 48.14
C GLN A 267 -23.45 17.05 48.17
N ARG A 268 -23.49 18.38 48.38
CA ARG A 268 -22.30 19.23 48.50
C ARG A 268 -21.45 18.88 49.73
N ASN A 269 -22.09 18.56 50.86
CA ASN A 269 -21.39 18.10 52.06
C ASN A 269 -20.76 16.71 51.93
N ALA A 270 -21.17 15.91 50.95
CA ALA A 270 -20.55 14.62 50.65
C ALA A 270 -19.24 14.75 49.86
N LEU A 271 -18.93 15.94 49.32
CA LEU A 271 -17.68 16.17 48.59
C LEU A 271 -16.49 16.23 49.55
N THR A 272 -15.36 15.66 49.13
CA THR A 272 -14.05 16.00 49.70
C THR A 272 -13.63 17.36 49.13
N ALA A 273 -14.08 18.43 49.79
CA ALA A 273 -13.98 19.78 49.25
C ALA A 273 -12.53 20.31 49.24
N VAL A 274 -12.19 21.08 48.20
CA VAL A 274 -10.89 21.71 48.01
C VAL A 274 -11.07 23.20 47.76
N ASN A 275 -10.19 24.04 48.31
CA ASN A 275 -10.28 25.49 48.15
C ASN A 275 -10.31 25.87 46.66
N GLY A 276 -11.27 26.72 46.28
CA GLY A 276 -11.48 27.16 44.89
C GLY A 276 -12.57 26.42 44.13
N MET A 277 -13.17 25.36 44.69
CA MET A 277 -14.38 24.77 44.13
C MET A 277 -15.52 25.80 44.11
N GLN A 278 -16.32 25.80 43.03
CA GLN A 278 -17.50 26.64 42.86
C GLN A 278 -18.69 25.77 42.42
N ILE A 279 -19.84 25.94 43.06
CA ILE A 279 -21.07 25.18 42.78
C ILE A 279 -22.30 26.09 42.91
N TYR A 280 -23.43 25.64 42.38
CA TYR A 280 -24.75 26.21 42.69
C TYR A 280 -25.48 25.28 43.67
N ASN A 281 -25.76 25.77 44.87
CA ASN A 281 -26.48 25.01 45.88
C ASN A 281 -27.99 25.18 45.65
N SER A 282 -28.68 24.12 45.24
CA SER A 282 -30.12 24.15 44.94
C SER A 282 -31.03 24.09 46.16
N THR A 283 -30.50 23.74 47.35
CA THR A 283 -31.26 23.87 48.60
C THR A 283 -31.32 25.34 49.03
N ASP A 284 -30.18 26.03 48.92
CA ASP A 284 -30.03 27.40 49.38
C ASP A 284 -30.25 28.42 48.24
N ASN A 285 -30.48 27.95 47.00
CA ASN A 285 -30.67 28.73 45.77
C ASN A 285 -29.58 29.76 45.48
N GLN A 286 -28.32 29.44 45.77
CA GLN A 286 -27.21 30.39 45.64
C GLN A 286 -25.92 29.72 45.14
N MET A 287 -25.05 30.54 44.54
CA MET A 287 -23.67 30.14 44.28
C MET A 287 -22.91 30.00 45.59
N GLN A 288 -22.08 28.96 45.71
CA GLN A 288 -21.21 28.74 46.85
C GLN A 288 -19.79 28.38 46.38
N GLY A 289 -18.81 28.90 47.09
CA GLY A 289 -17.40 28.59 46.92
C GLY A 289 -16.85 27.91 48.17
N TYR A 290 -15.99 26.92 48.00
CA TYR A 290 -15.22 26.40 49.13
C TYR A 290 -13.98 27.26 49.32
N ILE A 291 -13.97 28.04 50.39
CA ILE A 291 -12.98 29.08 50.67
C ILE A 291 -12.49 28.91 52.09
N ASN A 292 -11.17 28.88 52.27
CA ASN A 292 -10.52 28.76 53.58
C ASN A 292 -11.08 27.61 54.44
N GLY A 293 -11.31 26.45 53.82
CA GLY A 293 -11.81 25.26 54.52
C GLY A 293 -13.32 25.26 54.82
N SER A 294 -14.12 26.15 54.24
CA SER A 294 -15.57 26.19 54.46
C SER A 294 -16.35 26.63 53.22
N TRP A 295 -17.57 26.11 53.09
CA TRP A 295 -18.51 26.56 52.06
C TRP A 295 -19.07 27.94 52.41
N THR A 296 -18.91 28.88 51.49
CA THR A 296 -19.29 30.29 51.63
C THR A 296 -20.15 30.69 50.45
N ALA A 297 -21.21 31.48 50.68
CA ALA A 297 -21.98 32.09 49.60
C ALA A 297 -21.10 33.05 48.77
N MET A 298 -21.28 33.07 47.45
CA MET A 298 -20.53 33.92 46.53
C MET A 298 -21.40 35.03 45.93
#